data_AF-A0A2X2DIY5-F1
#
_entry.id   AF-A0A2X2DIY5-F1
#
_cell.length_a   1.000
_cell.length_b   1.000
_cell.length_c   1.000
_cell.angle_alpha   90.00
_cell.angle_beta   90.00
_cell.angle_gamma   90.00
#
_symmetry.space_group_name_H-M   'P 1'
#
loop_
_entity.id
_entity.type
_entity.pdbx_description
1 polymer ?
#
loop_
_entity_poly.entity_id
_entity_poly.type
_entity_poly.pdbx_seq_one_letter_code
_entity_poly.pdbx_strand_id
1 'polypeptide(L)'
;MIGIGLKKLPPEIENQLLYKLYCGHFMCHVMHQDYIIKKGVDAKALKAQMLALLDKRGAEYPAEHNVGHLYYAKPQLKAFYKHNDPTNSMNPGIGKTSKLKYWGEECGCGHNHHQAEVNHIENKE
;
A
#
# COMPACT_ATOMS: atom_id res chain seq x y z
N MET A 1 18.04 22.66 -5.26
CA MET A 1 18.14 21.69 -4.14
C MET A 1 16.77 21.11 -3.87
N ILE A 2 16.56 19.84 -4.22
CA ILE A 2 15.29 19.14 -4.05
C ILE A 2 15.31 18.51 -2.65
N GLY A 3 14.84 19.25 -1.66
CA GLY A 3 14.73 18.76 -0.28
C GLY A 3 13.46 17.93 -0.11
N ILE A 4 13.61 16.63 0.13
CA ILE A 4 12.56 15.72 0.64
C ILE A 4 12.40 15.96 2.16
N GLY A 5 12.50 17.24 2.58
CA GLY A 5 12.41 17.67 3.96
C GLY A 5 11.03 18.25 4.23
N LEU A 6 10.29 17.65 5.18
CA LEU A 6 9.25 18.28 6.00
C LEU A 6 8.47 19.45 5.36
N LYS A 7 7.93 19.27 4.14
CA LYS A 7 6.98 20.24 3.59
C LYS A 7 5.72 20.17 4.43
N LYS A 8 5.24 21.32 4.90
CA LYS A 8 3.99 21.41 5.67
C LYS A 8 2.88 20.66 4.95
N LEU A 9 2.16 19.83 5.72
CA LEU A 9 0.93 19.23 5.22
C LEU A 9 -0.09 20.35 5.00
N PRO A 10 -0.97 20.22 4.01
CA PRO A 10 -2.08 21.14 3.89
C PRO A 10 -2.92 21.18 5.18
N PRO A 11 -3.46 22.35 5.58
CA PRO A 11 -4.22 22.49 6.83
C PRO A 11 -5.36 21.48 6.98
N GLU A 12 -6.02 21.11 5.88
CA GLU A 12 -7.10 20.12 5.84
C GLU A 12 -6.63 18.73 6.29
N ILE A 13 -5.38 18.34 6.03
CA ILE A 13 -4.78 17.10 6.51
C ILE A 13 -4.24 17.31 7.93
N GLU A 14 -3.52 18.40 8.16
CA GLU A 14 -2.87 18.68 9.45
C GLU A 14 -3.88 18.75 10.61
N ASN A 15 -5.06 19.31 10.37
CA ASN A 15 -6.14 19.41 11.35
C ASN A 15 -6.73 18.04 11.75
N GLN A 16 -6.45 16.97 11.01
CA GLN A 16 -6.90 15.61 11.32
C GLN A 16 -5.90 14.86 12.24
N LEU A 17 -4.72 15.43 12.51
CA LEU A 17 -3.63 14.78 13.23
C LEU A 17 -3.54 15.26 14.69
N LEU A 18 -3.19 14.35 15.60
CA LEU A 18 -2.76 14.66 16.97
C LEU A 18 -1.24 14.84 17.05
N TYR A 19 -0.49 13.91 16.42
CA TYR A 19 0.98 13.95 16.41
C TYR A 19 1.54 13.57 15.05
N LYS A 20 2.71 14.12 14.75
CA LYS A 20 3.52 13.82 13.55
C LYS A 20 4.91 13.44 14.02
N LEU A 21 5.34 12.23 13.69
CA LEU A 21 6.64 11.68 14.05
C LEU A 21 7.43 11.47 12.77
N TYR A 22 8.62 12.06 12.72
CA TYR A 22 9.51 12.00 11.57
C TYR A 22 10.86 11.47 11.99
N CYS A 23 11.23 10.32 11.46
CA CYS A 23 12.55 9.72 11.60
C CYS A 23 12.95 9.09 10.25
N GLY A 24 14.22 8.78 10.04
CA GLY A 24 14.64 8.13 8.80
C GLY A 24 16.12 8.26 8.49
N HIS A 25 16.47 7.75 7.32
CA HIS A 25 17.82 7.71 6.77
C HIS A 25 18.06 8.97 5.95
N PHE A 26 18.44 10.06 6.62
CA PHE A 26 18.53 11.40 6.02
C PHE A 26 19.36 11.44 4.73
N MET A 27 20.55 10.82 4.72
CA MET A 27 21.45 10.82 3.55
C MET A 27 20.96 9.92 2.41
N CYS A 28 20.10 8.95 2.70
CA CYS A 28 19.45 8.10 1.69
C CYS A 28 18.14 8.71 1.18
N HIS A 29 17.73 9.85 1.75
CA HIS A 29 16.43 10.48 1.48
C HIS A 29 15.22 9.57 1.76
N VAL A 30 15.36 8.60 2.66
CA VAL A 30 14.27 7.73 3.12
C VAL A 30 13.75 8.23 4.46
N MET A 31 12.47 8.56 4.53
CA MET A 31 11.83 9.09 5.74
C MET A 31 10.61 8.26 6.13
N HIS A 32 10.56 7.84 7.39
CA HIS A 32 9.37 7.33 8.05
C HIS A 32 8.52 8.51 8.54
N GLN A 33 7.25 8.48 8.21
CA GLN A 33 6.28 9.53 8.54
C GLN A 33 5.12 8.88 9.26
N ASP A 34 5.21 8.82 10.58
CA ASP A 34 4.20 8.20 11.42
C ASP A 34 3.25 9.26 11.97
N TYR A 35 1.96 9.01 11.79
CA TYR A 35 0.90 9.97 12.11
C TYR A 35 -0.06 9.37 13.13
N ILE A 36 -0.22 10.04 14.27
CA ILE A 36 -1.29 9.75 15.22
C ILE A 36 -2.49 10.59 14.82
N ILE A 37 -3.58 9.94 14.41
CA ILE A 37 -4.79 10.61 13.91
C ILE A 37 -5.80 10.84 15.05
N LYS A 38 -6.62 11.89 14.92
CA LYS A 38 -7.72 12.14 15.87
C LYS A 38 -8.77 11.02 15.81
N LYS A 39 -9.38 10.69 16.94
CA LYS A 39 -10.48 9.71 17.01
C LYS A 39 -11.65 10.16 16.11
N GLY A 40 -12.20 9.25 15.33
CA GLY A 40 -13.32 9.52 14.41
C GLY A 40 -12.92 9.98 13.01
N VAL A 41 -11.62 10.24 12.77
CA VAL A 41 -11.10 10.49 11.41
C VAL A 41 -11.10 9.20 10.60
N ASP A 42 -11.52 9.28 9.33
CA ASP A 42 -11.36 8.19 8.39
C ASP A 42 -9.89 8.04 7.97
N ALA A 43 -9.22 7.03 8.55
CA ALA A 43 -7.84 6.71 8.27
C ALA A 43 -7.59 6.33 6.81
N LYS A 44 -8.55 5.69 6.14
CA LYS A 44 -8.38 5.25 4.74
C LYS A 44 -8.42 6.45 3.81
N ALA A 45 -9.42 7.32 3.96
CA ALA A 45 -9.52 8.55 3.19
C ALA A 45 -8.32 9.47 3.41
N LEU A 46 -7.90 9.64 4.67
CA LEU A 46 -6.71 10.43 5.00
C LEU A 46 -5.43 9.84 4.38
N LYS A 47 -5.26 8.52 4.45
CA LYS A 47 -4.15 7.83 3.79
C LYS A 47 -4.15 8.08 2.28
N ALA A 48 -5.30 7.95 1.62
CA ALA A 48 -5.42 8.20 0.18
C ALA A 48 -5.01 9.65 -0.19
N GLN A 49 -5.45 10.64 0.60
CA GLN A 49 -5.06 12.05 0.42
C GLN A 49 -3.54 12.23 0.58
N MET A 50 -2.94 11.63 1.61
CA MET A 50 -1.49 11.70 1.83
C MET A 50 -0.69 11.04 0.70
N LEU A 51 -1.14 9.88 0.20
CA LEU A 51 -0.49 9.19 -0.91
C LEU A 51 -0.55 10.00 -2.21
N ALA A 52 -1.70 10.63 -2.52
CA ALA A 52 -1.81 11.52 -3.67
C ALA A 52 -0.84 12.71 -3.60
N LEU A 53 -0.57 13.23 -2.39
CA LEU A 53 0.46 14.27 -2.21
C LEU A 53 1.87 13.75 -2.47
N LEU A 54 2.17 12.50 -2.09
CA LEU A 54 3.46 11.87 -2.38
C LEU A 54 3.62 11.63 -3.88
N ASP A 55 2.58 11.13 -4.56
CA ASP A 55 2.57 10.95 -6.02
C ASP A 55 2.85 12.27 -6.75
N LYS A 56 2.15 13.34 -6.35
CA LYS A 56 2.36 14.69 -6.92
C LYS A 56 3.79 15.21 -6.71
N ARG A 57 4.47 14.75 -5.66
CA ARG A 57 5.86 15.12 -5.35
C ARG A 57 6.87 14.25 -6.10
N GLY A 58 6.43 13.19 -6.79
CA GLY A 58 7.31 12.18 -7.38
C GLY A 58 8.03 11.35 -6.34
N ALA A 59 7.48 11.25 -5.12
CA ALA A 59 8.04 10.43 -4.06
C ALA A 59 7.65 8.97 -4.28
N GLU A 60 8.60 8.07 -4.04
CA GLU A 60 8.37 6.63 -4.10
C GLU A 60 7.98 6.08 -2.72
N TYR A 61 7.01 5.17 -2.71
CA TYR A 61 6.60 4.44 -1.53
C TYR A 61 6.01 3.07 -1.93
N PRO A 62 6.23 2.02 -1.13
CA PRO A 62 7.11 1.95 0.05
C PRO A 62 8.60 2.01 -0.35
N ALA A 63 9.42 2.71 0.45
CA ALA A 63 10.86 2.86 0.16
C ALA A 63 11.68 1.64 0.61
N GLU A 64 11.46 1.14 1.84
CA GLU A 64 12.25 0.03 2.42
C GLU A 64 11.39 -1.08 3.04
N HIS A 65 10.21 -0.76 3.57
CA HIS A 65 9.37 -1.72 4.31
C HIS A 65 8.57 -2.68 3.43
N ASN A 66 8.75 -2.64 2.11
CA ASN A 66 7.98 -3.43 1.14
C ASN A 66 6.46 -3.11 1.19
N VAL A 67 5.67 -3.71 0.29
CA VAL A 67 4.25 -3.34 0.12
C VAL A 67 3.34 -3.92 1.19
N GLY A 68 3.72 -5.06 1.79
CA GLY A 68 2.87 -5.82 2.72
C GLY A 68 1.45 -6.00 2.15
N HIS A 69 0.42 -5.81 2.97
CA HIS A 69 -0.98 -5.68 2.49
C HIS A 69 -1.47 -4.21 2.53
N LEU A 70 -0.58 -3.27 2.79
CA LEU A 70 -0.91 -1.86 3.02
C LEU A 70 -0.88 -1.03 1.74
N TYR A 71 0.01 -1.39 0.80
CA TYR A 71 0.24 -0.67 -0.45
C TYR A 71 -0.04 -1.57 -1.65
N TYR A 72 -0.39 -0.96 -2.78
CA TYR A 72 -0.52 -1.68 -4.04
C TYR A 72 0.86 -2.05 -4.58
N ALA A 73 1.05 -3.30 -4.97
CA ALA A 73 2.23 -3.69 -5.73
C ALA A 73 2.16 -3.10 -7.14
N LYS A 74 3.22 -2.38 -7.54
CA LYS A 74 3.39 -1.92 -8.92
C LYS A 74 3.42 -3.11 -9.88
N PRO A 75 3.07 -2.94 -11.17
CA PRO A 75 2.94 -4.04 -12.12
C PRO A 75 4.16 -4.97 -12.20
N GLN A 76 5.37 -4.40 -12.21
CA GLN A 76 6.62 -5.17 -12.23
C GLN A 76 6.79 -6.06 -10.99
N LEU A 77 6.45 -5.53 -9.81
CA LEU A 77 6.55 -6.28 -8.55
C LEU A 77 5.48 -7.37 -8.45
N LYS A 78 4.25 -7.09 -8.91
CA LYS A 78 3.19 -8.10 -9.01
C LYS A 78 3.59 -9.22 -9.98
N ALA A 79 4.17 -8.89 -11.14
CA ALA A 79 4.66 -9.88 -12.09
C ALA A 79 5.79 -10.74 -11.49
N PHE A 80 6.70 -10.12 -10.74
CA PHE A 80 7.75 -10.82 -10.00
C PHE A 80 7.17 -11.80 -8.97
N TYR A 81 6.17 -11.39 -8.18
CA TYR A 81 5.50 -12.29 -7.24
C TYR A 81 4.85 -13.48 -7.95
N LYS A 82 4.13 -13.24 -9.05
CA LYS A 82 3.49 -14.31 -9.83
C LYS A 82 4.49 -15.26 -10.48
N HIS A 83 5.64 -14.75 -10.92
CA HIS A 83 6.72 -15.60 -11.43
C HIS A 83 7.28 -16.54 -10.36
N ASN A 84 7.49 -16.04 -9.14
CA ASN A 84 8.06 -16.82 -8.05
C ASN A 84 7.05 -17.78 -7.40
N ASP A 85 5.78 -17.40 -7.34
CA ASP A 85 4.71 -18.22 -6.80
C ASP A 85 3.52 -18.31 -7.76
N PRO A 86 3.64 -19.11 -8.83
CA PRO A 86 2.57 -19.25 -9.83
C PRO A 86 1.27 -19.82 -9.22
N THR A 87 1.34 -20.49 -8.07
CA THR A 87 0.17 -21.07 -7.40
C THR A 87 -0.50 -20.15 -6.40
N ASN A 88 0.11 -19.00 -6.08
CA ASN A 88 -0.33 -18.08 -5.04
C ASN A 88 -0.59 -18.78 -3.69
N SER A 89 0.37 -19.58 -3.23
CA SER A 89 0.32 -20.34 -1.97
C SER A 89 1.31 -19.83 -0.91
N MET A 90 2.22 -18.93 -1.28
CA MET A 90 3.27 -18.38 -0.42
C MET A 90 3.02 -16.89 -0.20
N ASN A 91 2.41 -16.57 0.95
CA ASN A 91 1.98 -15.21 1.34
C ASN A 91 0.97 -14.54 0.37
N PRO A 92 -0.21 -15.15 0.12
CA PRO A 92 -1.17 -14.66 -0.86
C PRO A 92 -1.73 -13.27 -0.52
N GLY A 93 -1.99 -12.47 -1.54
CA GLY A 93 -2.57 -11.13 -1.41
C GLY A 93 -1.59 -10.03 -1.02
N ILE A 94 -0.28 -10.32 -0.98
CA ILE A 94 0.76 -9.29 -0.82
C ILE A 94 0.63 -8.24 -1.93
N GLY A 95 0.81 -6.98 -1.61
CA GLY A 95 0.65 -5.86 -2.53
C GLY A 95 -0.80 -5.59 -2.94
N LYS A 96 -1.76 -5.97 -2.10
CA LYS A 96 -3.20 -5.96 -2.41
C LYS A 96 -3.53 -6.74 -3.70
N THR A 97 -2.84 -7.85 -3.91
CA THR A 97 -3.11 -8.78 -5.02
C THR A 97 -4.18 -9.80 -4.62
N SER A 98 -4.49 -10.75 -5.51
CA SER A 98 -5.45 -11.82 -5.23
C SER A 98 -4.99 -12.67 -4.03
N LYS A 99 -5.95 -13.07 -3.19
CA LYS A 99 -5.74 -14.07 -2.13
C LYS A 99 -6.12 -15.49 -2.59
N LEU A 100 -6.66 -15.63 -3.79
CA LEU A 100 -7.13 -16.91 -4.33
C LEU A 100 -5.97 -17.71 -4.89
N LYS A 101 -6.05 -19.04 -4.80
CA LYS A 101 -5.10 -19.93 -5.47
C LYS A 101 -5.03 -19.62 -6.95
N TYR A 102 -3.85 -19.83 -7.52
CA TYR A 102 -3.55 -19.54 -8.93
C TYR A 102 -3.93 -18.12 -9.34
N TRP A 103 -3.83 -17.17 -8.40
CA TRP A 103 -4.12 -15.75 -8.62
C TRP A 103 -5.58 -15.46 -8.98
N GLY A 104 -6.50 -16.43 -8.78
CA GLY A 104 -7.89 -16.36 -9.25
C GLY A 104 -8.07 -16.76 -10.72
N GLU A 105 -7.03 -17.34 -11.33
CA GLU A 105 -7.02 -17.83 -12.70
C GLU A 105 -7.17 -19.37 -12.73
N GLU A 106 -7.44 -19.94 -13.90
CA GLU A 106 -7.57 -21.38 -14.06
C GLU A 106 -6.20 -22.09 -13.89
N CYS A 107 -6.15 -23.15 -13.07
CA CYS A 107 -4.91 -23.92 -12.82
C CYS A 107 -4.44 -24.78 -14.00
N GLY A 108 -5.26 -24.92 -15.06
CA GLY A 108 -5.03 -25.87 -16.16
C GLY A 108 -5.11 -27.37 -15.75
N CYS A 109 -5.39 -27.65 -14.48
CA CYS A 109 -5.40 -28.99 -13.88
C CYS A 109 -6.77 -29.68 -13.93
N GLY A 110 -7.77 -29.08 -14.60
CA GLY A 110 -9.12 -29.63 -14.72
C GLY A 110 -9.96 -29.59 -13.43
N HIS A 111 -9.44 -29.01 -12.34
CA HIS A 111 -10.16 -28.86 -11.08
C HIS A 111 -10.60 -27.42 -10.85
N ASN A 112 -11.83 -27.26 -10.35
CA ASN A 112 -12.36 -25.95 -10.02
C ASN A 112 -11.85 -25.53 -8.62
N HIS A 113 -10.96 -24.54 -8.58
CA HIS A 113 -10.42 -23.99 -7.33
C HIS A 113 -11.15 -22.72 -6.87
N HIS A 114 -12.26 -22.36 -7.52
CA HIS A 114 -13.17 -21.32 -7.04
C HIS A 114 -13.89 -21.80 -5.78
N GLN A 115 -13.27 -21.63 -4.61
CA GLN A 115 -14.02 -21.50 -3.35
C GLN A 115 -13.19 -20.77 -2.30
N ALA A 116 -13.47 -19.49 -2.16
CA ALA A 116 -13.89 -18.85 -0.92
C ALA A 116 -14.48 -17.49 -1.29
N GLU A 117 -15.80 -17.35 -1.18
CA GLU A 117 -16.43 -16.04 -1.01
C GLU A 117 -15.87 -15.43 0.27
N VAL A 118 -14.77 -14.68 0.15
CA VAL A 118 -14.49 -13.63 1.10
C VAL A 118 -15.37 -12.48 0.63
N ASN A 119 -16.50 -12.28 1.31
CA ASN A 119 -17.30 -11.07 1.23
C ASN A 119 -16.41 -9.86 1.55
N HIS A 120 -15.69 -9.37 0.56
CA HIS A 120 -15.14 -8.03 0.55
C HIS A 120 -15.93 -7.24 -0.47
N ILE A 121 -17.03 -6.69 0.04
CA ILE A 121 -17.44 -5.31 -0.13
C ILE A 121 -16.58 -4.62 -1.19
N GLU A 122 -17.11 -4.55 -2.41
CA GLU A 122 -16.82 -3.45 -3.30
C GLU A 122 -17.06 -2.15 -2.51
N ASN A 123 -16.01 -1.56 -1.98
CA ASN A 123 -15.99 -0.13 -1.83
C ASN A 123 -14.93 0.35 -2.82
N LYS A 124 -15.41 0.64 -4.03
CA LYS A 124 -14.90 1.76 -4.81
C LYS A 124 -14.92 2.97 -3.86
N GLU A 125 -13.74 3.36 -3.39
CA GLU A 125 -13.33 4.70 -2.95
C GLU A 125 -11.89 4.65 -2.40
#